data_AF-A0A916V7G6-F1
#
_entry.id   AF-A0A916V7G6-F1
#
_cell.length_a   1.000
_cell.length_b   1.000
_cell.length_c   1.000
_cell.angle_alpha   90.00
_cell.angle_beta   90.00
_cell.angle_gamma   90.00
#
_symmetry.space_group_name_H-M   'P 1'
#
loop_
_entity.id
_entity.type
_entity.pdbx_description
1 polymer ?
#
loop_
_entity_poly.entity_id
_entity_poly.type
_entity_poly.pdbx_seq_one_letter_code
_entity_poly.pdbx_strand_id
1 'polypeptide(L)'
;MDLVDTLRKKIDILEDGDYLLGLQAVLLHIETAFSHLSRGRENDDHTAFTDAIYRTNQAFEGSIKEAYRVLAEQDPAKKRPFDIENYLEHNNIFRSRVLSQFTTYRTEWRNPSTHDYKLGFDESEAFLAIISVSAFACLLLDQIAERLAFKQSQSEAEEQKTTLAASLSESMNADLLVRLTELLTRFCSIHQPPATSMYEVHFIGSLHGFLSSTAPDLDVQTEVKLDKVRADLLVAYGDERVIIEVKLSRRFARRDYLNAVSQVENYLLIGGIKNGIVLFFPDSPSEMEIVESLVKGIDSKIIVLMPVRSDV
;
A
#
# COMPACT_ATOMS: atom_id res chain seq x y z
N MET A 1 -8.60 3.14 -19.01
CA MET A 1 -8.56 2.58 -17.63
C MET A 1 -9.87 2.93 -16.98
N ASP A 2 -10.62 1.95 -16.51
CA ASP A 2 -11.88 2.17 -15.81
C ASP A 2 -11.58 2.25 -14.30
N LEU A 3 -11.75 3.45 -13.72
CA LEU A 3 -11.47 3.71 -12.30
C LEU A 3 -12.48 3.02 -11.38
N VAL A 4 -13.74 2.89 -11.81
CA VAL A 4 -14.79 2.23 -11.03
C VAL A 4 -14.51 0.75 -10.95
N ASP A 5 -14.21 0.12 -12.09
CA ASP A 5 -13.83 -1.30 -12.13
C ASP A 5 -12.55 -1.57 -11.34
N THR A 6 -11.60 -0.63 -11.36
CA THR A 6 -10.37 -0.72 -10.55
C THR A 6 -10.72 -0.69 -9.06
N LEU A 7 -11.55 0.26 -8.62
CA LEU A 7 -11.99 0.38 -7.24
C LEU A 7 -12.77 -0.86 -6.79
N ARG A 8 -13.72 -1.33 -7.61
CA ARG A 8 -14.53 -2.53 -7.34
C ARG A 8 -13.64 -3.75 -7.12
N LYS A 9 -12.71 -4.02 -8.04
CA LYS A 9 -11.75 -5.13 -7.92
C LYS A 9 -10.87 -5.03 -6.68
N LYS A 10 -10.53 -3.81 -6.24
CA LYS A 10 -9.76 -3.62 -5.00
C LYS A 10 -10.59 -3.97 -3.77
N ILE A 11 -11.86 -3.57 -3.73
CA ILE A 11 -12.78 -3.87 -2.61
C ILE A 11 -13.11 -5.37 -2.56
N ASP A 12 -13.40 -5.98 -3.72
CA ASP A 12 -13.88 -7.37 -3.82
C ASP A 12 -12.89 -8.42 -3.28
N ILE A 13 -11.62 -8.06 -3.12
CA ILE A 13 -10.58 -8.98 -2.65
C ILE A 13 -10.09 -8.68 -1.24
N LEU A 14 -10.63 -7.66 -0.59
CA LEU A 14 -10.40 -7.45 0.83
C LEU A 14 -11.07 -8.57 1.62
N GLU A 15 -10.50 -8.90 2.77
CA GLU A 15 -11.12 -9.83 3.70
C GLU A 15 -12.38 -9.20 4.33
N ASP A 16 -13.20 -10.04 4.96
CA ASP A 16 -14.38 -9.58 5.67
C ASP A 16 -13.98 -8.67 6.86
N GLY A 17 -14.76 -7.62 7.08
CA GLY A 17 -14.59 -6.74 8.22
C GLY A 17 -15.57 -5.58 8.24
N ASP A 18 -15.62 -4.87 9.38
CA ASP A 18 -16.56 -3.77 9.62
C ASP A 18 -16.40 -2.58 8.66
N TYR A 19 -15.27 -2.51 7.94
CA TYR A 19 -14.99 -1.49 6.93
C TYR A 19 -15.64 -1.77 5.57
N LEU A 20 -15.99 -3.02 5.28
CA LEU A 20 -16.38 -3.44 3.93
C LEU A 20 -17.66 -2.76 3.45
N LEU A 21 -18.67 -2.66 4.32
CA LEU A 21 -19.93 -1.97 4.00
C LEU A 21 -19.70 -0.48 3.70
N GLY A 22 -18.80 0.16 4.45
CA GLY A 22 -18.41 1.55 4.21
C GLY A 22 -17.74 1.74 2.86
N LEU A 23 -16.80 0.86 2.51
CA LEU A 23 -16.12 0.89 1.21
C LEU A 23 -17.06 0.59 0.03
N GLN A 24 -18.00 -0.33 0.18
CA GLN A 24 -19.04 -0.58 -0.82
C GLN A 24 -19.95 0.65 -1.01
N ALA A 25 -20.29 1.37 0.06
CA ALA A 25 -21.02 2.62 -0.04
C ALA A 25 -20.21 3.71 -0.77
N VAL A 26 -18.89 3.79 -0.55
CA VAL A 26 -18.00 4.68 -1.31
C VAL A 26 -18.07 4.37 -2.81
N LEU A 27 -17.95 3.10 -3.20
CA LEU A 27 -18.08 2.68 -4.60
C LEU A 27 -19.43 3.09 -5.20
N LEU A 28 -20.52 2.79 -4.49
CA LEU A 28 -21.88 3.15 -4.92
C LEU A 28 -22.03 4.67 -5.14
N HIS A 29 -21.47 5.48 -4.25
CA HIS A 29 -21.51 6.94 -4.41
C HIS A 29 -20.74 7.41 -5.64
N ILE A 30 -19.59 6.81 -5.94
CA ILE A 30 -18.82 7.12 -7.16
C ILE A 30 -19.60 6.71 -8.42
N GLU A 31 -20.18 5.51 -8.45
CA GLU A 31 -21.02 5.04 -9.57
C GLU A 31 -22.24 5.95 -9.78
N THR A 32 -22.85 6.39 -8.69
CA THR A 32 -23.98 7.33 -8.74
C THR A 32 -23.55 8.69 -9.25
N ALA A 33 -22.35 9.16 -8.88
CA ALA A 33 -21.80 10.42 -9.41
C ALA A 33 -21.59 10.36 -10.93
N PHE A 34 -21.05 9.25 -11.45
CA PHE A 34 -20.96 9.01 -12.89
C PHE A 34 -22.34 8.99 -13.56
N SER A 35 -23.34 8.39 -12.92
CA SER A 35 -24.71 8.37 -13.45
C SER A 35 -25.31 9.78 -13.53
N HIS A 36 -25.05 10.64 -12.54
CA HIS A 36 -25.45 12.05 -12.58
C HIS A 36 -24.71 12.84 -13.68
N LEU A 37 -23.41 12.61 -13.87
CA LEU A 37 -22.66 13.20 -14.97
C LEU A 37 -23.26 12.83 -16.34
N SER A 38 -23.56 11.55 -16.56
CA SER A 38 -24.23 11.09 -17.78
C SER A 38 -25.60 11.72 -17.94
N ARG A 39 -26.40 11.79 -16.87
CA ARG A 39 -27.72 12.44 -16.88
C ARG A 39 -27.64 13.91 -17.32
N GLY A 40 -26.67 14.65 -16.79
CA GLY A 40 -26.46 16.06 -17.17
C GLY A 40 -26.10 16.24 -18.63
N ARG A 41 -25.31 15.32 -19.20
CA ARG A 41 -24.93 15.31 -20.63
C ARG A 41 -26.07 14.92 -21.56
N GLU A 42 -26.82 13.88 -21.20
CA GLU A 42 -27.80 13.26 -22.08
C GLU A 42 -29.13 14.02 -22.09
N ASN A 43 -29.51 14.61 -20.94
CA ASN A 43 -30.81 15.24 -20.75
C ASN A 43 -30.75 16.77 -20.59
N ASP A 44 -29.58 17.38 -20.78
CA ASP A 44 -29.34 18.82 -20.58
C ASP A 44 -29.72 19.29 -19.15
N ASP A 45 -29.61 18.38 -18.17
CA ASP A 45 -29.90 18.65 -16.77
C ASP A 45 -28.66 19.17 -16.04
N HIS A 46 -28.42 20.49 -16.14
CA HIS A 46 -27.28 21.12 -15.47
C HIS A 46 -27.27 20.94 -13.94
N THR A 47 -28.42 20.69 -13.30
CA THR A 47 -28.46 20.45 -11.85
C THR A 47 -27.82 19.12 -11.46
N ALA A 48 -27.75 18.17 -12.40
CA ALA A 48 -27.11 16.88 -12.19
C ALA A 48 -25.60 16.99 -11.93
N PHE A 49 -24.92 18.03 -12.43
CA PHE A 49 -23.48 18.21 -12.17
C PHE A 49 -23.20 18.55 -10.70
N THR A 50 -24.06 19.36 -10.09
CA THR A 50 -24.02 19.62 -8.64
C THR A 50 -24.33 18.34 -7.85
N ASP A 51 -25.35 17.56 -8.26
CA ASP A 51 -25.66 16.26 -7.64
C ASP A 51 -24.46 15.30 -7.67
N ALA A 52 -23.73 15.27 -8.80
CA ALA A 52 -22.53 14.45 -8.94
C ALA A 52 -21.48 14.82 -7.88
N ILE A 53 -21.24 16.11 -7.63
CA ILE A 53 -20.27 16.56 -6.63
C ILE A 53 -20.74 16.25 -5.19
N TYR A 54 -22.04 16.32 -4.91
CA TYR A 54 -22.54 15.87 -3.61
C TYR A 54 -22.31 14.37 -3.39
N ARG A 55 -22.42 13.55 -4.44
CA ARG A 55 -22.07 12.13 -4.36
C ARG A 55 -20.57 11.91 -4.18
N THR A 56 -19.70 12.66 -4.86
CA THR A 56 -18.26 12.56 -4.63
C THR A 56 -17.88 12.97 -3.20
N ASN A 57 -18.56 13.96 -2.61
CA ASN A 57 -18.34 14.33 -1.20
C ASN A 57 -18.76 13.22 -0.22
N GLN A 58 -19.85 12.51 -0.51
CA GLN A 58 -20.24 11.33 0.29
C GLN A 58 -19.22 10.21 0.17
N ALA A 59 -18.69 9.97 -1.03
CA ALA A 59 -17.61 9.00 -1.25
C ALA A 59 -16.32 9.40 -0.52
N PHE A 60 -15.96 10.69 -0.51
CA PHE A 60 -14.82 11.21 0.24
C PHE A 60 -15.01 11.02 1.75
N GLU A 61 -16.17 11.41 2.29
CA GLU A 61 -16.49 11.25 3.71
C GLU A 61 -16.49 9.77 4.14
N GLY A 62 -17.07 8.88 3.34
CA GLY A 62 -17.03 7.44 3.58
C GLY A 62 -15.60 6.92 3.59
N SER A 63 -14.79 7.33 2.62
CA SER A 63 -13.38 6.93 2.49
C SER A 63 -12.56 7.29 3.74
N ILE A 64 -12.69 8.53 4.25
CA ILE A 64 -11.95 8.96 5.46
C ILE A 64 -12.44 8.25 6.74
N LYS A 65 -13.72 7.88 6.81
CA LYS A 65 -14.25 7.13 7.96
C LYS A 65 -13.67 5.72 8.01
N GLU A 66 -13.59 5.04 6.87
CA GLU A 66 -12.97 3.71 6.82
C GLU A 66 -11.45 3.76 6.98
N ALA A 67 -10.80 4.81 6.47
CA ALA A 67 -9.39 5.07 6.78
C ALA A 67 -9.15 5.21 8.29
N TYR A 68 -9.98 5.98 8.98
CA TYR A 68 -9.87 6.17 10.43
C TYR A 68 -10.13 4.87 11.20
N ARG A 69 -11.08 4.06 10.73
CA ARG A 69 -11.34 2.73 11.28
C ARG A 69 -10.13 1.81 11.16
N VAL A 70 -9.56 1.68 9.96
CA VAL A 70 -8.54 0.66 9.69
C VAL A 70 -7.13 1.15 10.00
N LEU A 71 -6.77 2.37 9.56
CA LEU A 71 -5.42 2.89 9.67
C LEU A 71 -5.13 3.48 11.05
N ALA A 72 -6.13 4.13 11.67
CA ALA A 72 -6.00 4.71 13.01
C ALA A 72 -6.57 3.83 14.13
N GLU A 73 -7.22 2.71 13.79
CA GLU A 73 -7.83 1.75 14.73
C GLU A 73 -8.85 2.41 15.66
N GLN A 74 -9.65 3.34 15.13
CA GLN A 74 -10.63 4.12 15.89
C GLN A 74 -12.03 4.07 15.28
N ASP A 75 -13.06 4.00 16.11
CA ASP A 75 -14.45 3.97 15.64
C ASP A 75 -14.92 5.36 15.17
N PRO A 76 -15.35 5.51 13.89
CA PRO A 76 -15.83 6.78 13.36
C PRO A 76 -17.28 7.14 13.78
N ALA A 77 -18.08 6.23 14.34
CA ALA A 77 -19.54 6.40 14.47
C ALA A 77 -20.00 7.65 15.25
N LYS A 78 -19.17 8.20 16.14
CA LYS A 78 -19.49 9.36 16.98
C LYS A 78 -18.52 10.53 16.78
N LYS A 79 -17.76 10.53 15.70
CA LYS A 79 -16.79 11.58 15.38
C LYS A 79 -17.33 12.46 14.26
N ARG A 80 -17.10 13.77 14.38
CA ARG A 80 -17.46 14.70 13.30
C ARG A 80 -16.47 14.49 12.13
N PRO A 81 -16.91 14.57 10.87
CA PRO A 81 -16.01 14.43 9.71
C PRO A 81 -14.77 15.32 9.82
N PHE A 82 -14.95 16.59 10.20
CA PHE A 82 -13.85 17.54 10.44
C PHE A 82 -12.80 17.05 11.45
N ASP A 83 -13.22 16.38 12.54
CA ASP A 83 -12.27 15.86 13.54
C ASP A 83 -11.47 14.68 12.97
N ILE A 84 -12.11 13.84 12.17
CA ILE A 84 -11.47 12.71 11.49
C ILE A 84 -10.46 13.23 10.45
N GLU A 85 -10.87 14.18 9.61
CA GLU A 85 -10.02 14.81 8.59
C GLU A 85 -8.74 15.40 9.21
N ASN A 86 -8.89 16.20 10.27
CA ASN A 86 -7.74 16.78 10.98
C ASN A 86 -6.85 15.70 11.58
N TYR A 87 -7.43 14.64 12.16
CA TYR A 87 -6.65 13.57 12.75
C TYR A 87 -5.79 12.87 11.70
N LEU A 88 -6.39 12.46 10.58
CA LEU A 88 -5.71 11.73 9.52
C LEU A 88 -4.62 12.57 8.83
N GLU A 89 -4.84 13.88 8.70
CA GLU A 89 -3.87 14.81 8.11
C GLU A 89 -2.65 15.05 9.01
N HIS A 90 -2.84 15.22 10.32
CA HIS A 90 -1.78 15.72 11.21
C HIS A 90 -1.06 14.63 12.00
N ASN A 91 -1.57 13.39 12.05
CA ASN A 91 -0.98 12.31 12.85
C ASN A 91 -0.17 11.30 12.01
N ASN A 92 0.29 11.70 10.81
CA ASN A 92 1.07 10.84 9.90
C ASN A 92 0.38 9.50 9.59
N ILE A 93 -0.95 9.48 9.54
CA ILE A 93 -1.72 8.27 9.21
C ILE A 93 -1.66 8.01 7.72
N PHE A 94 -1.85 9.04 6.89
CA PHE A 94 -1.76 8.90 5.44
C PHE A 94 -0.34 8.93 4.94
N ARG A 95 -0.03 8.04 3.99
CA ARG A 95 1.16 8.18 3.18
C ARG A 95 1.09 9.46 2.36
N SER A 96 2.25 10.01 2.06
CA SER A 96 2.38 11.25 1.27
C SER A 96 1.52 11.32 0.00
N ARG A 97 1.37 10.23 -0.76
CA ARG A 97 0.52 10.19 -1.97
C ARG A 97 -0.97 10.26 -1.65
N VAL A 98 -1.41 9.48 -0.65
CA VAL A 98 -2.81 9.50 -0.17
C VAL A 98 -3.13 10.87 0.43
N LEU A 99 -2.23 11.40 1.26
CA LEU A 99 -2.36 12.72 1.86
C LEU A 99 -2.48 13.82 0.80
N SER A 100 -1.66 13.77 -0.26
CA SER A 100 -1.74 14.73 -1.35
C SER A 100 -3.09 14.70 -2.05
N GLN A 101 -3.64 13.51 -2.35
CA GLN A 101 -4.97 13.40 -2.97
C GLN A 101 -6.08 13.85 -2.02
N PHE A 102 -5.96 13.50 -0.73
CA PHE A 102 -6.87 13.97 0.33
C PHE A 102 -6.90 15.50 0.41
N THR A 103 -5.75 16.15 0.51
CA THR A 103 -5.64 17.61 0.62
C THR A 103 -6.15 18.31 -0.63
N THR A 104 -5.81 17.80 -1.83
CA THR A 104 -6.31 18.33 -3.09
C THR A 104 -7.82 18.23 -3.17
N TYR A 105 -8.40 17.05 -2.93
CA TYR A 105 -9.85 16.89 -3.01
C TYR A 105 -10.58 17.78 -2.01
N ARG A 106 -10.06 17.85 -0.77
CA ARG A 106 -10.66 18.67 0.28
C ARG A 106 -10.71 20.15 -0.08
N THR A 107 -9.60 20.65 -0.63
CA THR A 107 -9.43 22.08 -0.95
C THR A 107 -10.24 22.49 -2.17
N GLU A 108 -10.20 21.71 -3.23
CA GLU A 108 -10.80 22.06 -4.52
C GLU A 108 -12.31 21.75 -4.59
N TRP A 109 -12.77 20.69 -3.90
CA TRP A 109 -14.14 20.20 -4.07
C TRP A 109 -14.95 20.22 -2.77
N ARG A 110 -14.45 19.59 -1.70
CA ARG A 110 -15.21 19.44 -0.44
C ARG A 110 -15.53 20.79 0.20
N ASN A 111 -14.53 21.65 0.38
CA ASN A 111 -14.72 22.92 1.08
C ASN A 111 -15.63 23.89 0.29
N PRO A 112 -15.42 24.13 -1.02
CA PRO A 112 -16.29 25.04 -1.78
C PRO A 112 -17.75 24.58 -1.81
N SER A 113 -17.99 23.30 -2.10
CA SER A 113 -19.35 22.73 -2.19
C SER A 113 -20.11 22.66 -0.85
N THR A 114 -19.42 22.82 0.28
CA THR A 114 -20.05 22.79 1.62
C THR A 114 -20.40 24.19 2.12
N HIS A 115 -19.71 25.22 1.63
CA HIS A 115 -19.76 26.56 2.21
C HIS A 115 -20.40 27.61 1.31
N ASP A 116 -20.60 27.33 0.02
CA ASP A 116 -21.29 28.23 -0.91
C ASP A 116 -22.59 27.61 -1.46
N TYR A 117 -23.73 27.97 -0.86
CA TYR A 117 -25.05 27.48 -1.26
C TYR A 117 -25.55 28.03 -2.61
N LYS A 118 -24.84 28.99 -3.21
CA LYS A 118 -25.16 29.55 -4.53
C LYS A 118 -24.30 28.95 -5.64
N LEU A 119 -23.33 28.12 -5.29
CA LEU A 119 -22.41 27.51 -6.24
C LEU A 119 -23.14 26.42 -7.02
N GLY A 120 -23.28 26.64 -8.31
CA GLY A 120 -23.62 25.60 -9.28
C GLY A 120 -22.35 25.12 -9.94
N PHE A 121 -22.24 23.83 -10.20
CA PHE A 121 -21.08 23.25 -10.86
C PHE A 121 -21.40 22.88 -12.30
N ASP A 122 -20.41 22.98 -13.16
CA ASP A 122 -20.52 22.57 -14.56
C ASP A 122 -20.07 21.12 -14.79
N GLU A 123 -20.19 20.67 -16.04
CA GLU A 123 -19.80 19.33 -16.46
C GLU A 123 -18.32 19.04 -16.20
N SER A 124 -17.44 20.01 -16.43
CA SER A 124 -15.99 19.85 -16.29
C SER A 124 -15.60 19.70 -14.83
N GLU A 125 -16.20 20.51 -13.96
CA GLU A 125 -16.03 20.44 -12.51
C GLU A 125 -16.54 19.10 -11.96
N ALA A 126 -17.74 18.68 -12.36
CA ALA A 126 -18.28 17.38 -11.96
C ALA A 126 -17.38 16.21 -12.41
N PHE A 127 -16.90 16.25 -13.65
CA PHE A 127 -15.97 15.25 -14.16
C PHE A 127 -14.66 15.22 -13.35
N LEU A 128 -14.04 16.38 -13.10
CA LEU A 128 -12.78 16.46 -12.36
C LEU A 128 -12.93 16.03 -10.90
N ALA A 129 -14.03 16.38 -10.23
CA ALA A 129 -14.32 15.93 -8.87
C ALA A 129 -14.45 14.40 -8.79
N ILE A 130 -15.14 13.78 -9.77
CA ILE A 130 -15.28 12.32 -9.85
C ILE A 130 -13.92 11.64 -10.03
N ILE A 131 -13.09 12.12 -10.96
CA ILE A 131 -11.74 11.58 -11.18
C ILE A 131 -10.87 11.74 -9.93
N SER A 132 -10.94 12.90 -9.27
CA SER A 132 -10.14 13.20 -8.08
C SER A 132 -10.53 12.30 -6.89
N VAL A 133 -11.82 12.13 -6.59
CA VAL A 133 -12.24 11.25 -5.49
C VAL A 133 -11.96 9.78 -5.79
N SER A 134 -12.10 9.36 -7.05
CA SER A 134 -11.82 7.98 -7.45
C SER A 134 -10.34 7.64 -7.32
N ALA A 135 -9.45 8.57 -7.71
CA ALA A 135 -8.02 8.41 -7.54
C ALA A 135 -7.63 8.36 -6.05
N PHE A 136 -8.20 9.24 -5.23
CA PHE A 136 -8.02 9.21 -3.77
C PHE A 136 -8.44 7.86 -3.19
N ALA A 137 -9.65 7.39 -3.50
CA ALA A 137 -10.19 6.14 -2.98
C ALA A 137 -9.33 4.93 -3.42
N CYS A 138 -8.87 4.89 -4.68
CA CYS A 138 -8.00 3.82 -5.16
C CYS A 138 -6.67 3.73 -4.40
N LEU A 139 -6.00 4.87 -4.18
CA LEU A 139 -4.74 4.90 -3.42
C LEU A 139 -4.95 4.60 -1.94
N LEU A 140 -6.04 5.08 -1.38
CA LEU A 140 -6.39 4.82 0.01
C LEU A 140 -6.65 3.32 0.24
N LEU A 141 -7.36 2.66 -0.68
CA LEU A 141 -7.61 1.23 -0.58
C LEU A 141 -6.33 0.40 -0.58
N ASP A 142 -5.30 0.81 -1.33
CA ASP A 142 -4.00 0.14 -1.26
C ASP A 142 -3.39 0.27 0.14
N GLN A 143 -3.42 1.46 0.73
CA GLN A 143 -2.92 1.66 2.08
C GLN A 143 -3.74 0.86 3.14
N ILE A 144 -5.06 0.78 2.97
CA ILE A 144 -5.95 -0.03 3.82
C ILE A 144 -5.61 -1.52 3.68
N ALA A 145 -5.49 -2.02 2.44
CA ALA A 145 -5.17 -3.42 2.16
C ALA A 145 -3.82 -3.82 2.77
N GLU A 146 -2.80 -2.96 2.66
CA GLU A 146 -1.50 -3.21 3.27
C GLU A 146 -1.61 -3.29 4.81
N ARG A 147 -2.38 -2.38 5.43
CA ARG A 147 -2.56 -2.37 6.89
C ARG A 147 -3.27 -3.63 7.39
N LEU A 148 -4.25 -4.12 6.65
CA LEU A 148 -4.95 -5.35 6.99
C LEU A 148 -4.01 -6.56 6.91
N ALA A 149 -3.27 -6.68 5.80
CA ALA A 149 -2.27 -7.74 5.60
C ALA A 149 -1.17 -7.71 6.68
N PHE A 150 -0.73 -6.51 7.05
CA PHE A 150 0.19 -6.31 8.18
C PHE A 150 -0.37 -6.88 9.48
N LYS A 151 -1.63 -6.57 9.83
CA LYS A 151 -2.24 -7.01 11.08
C LYS A 151 -2.43 -8.52 11.12
N GLN A 152 -2.91 -9.09 10.03
CA GLN A 152 -3.07 -10.53 9.89
C GLN A 152 -1.73 -11.25 10.08
N SER A 153 -0.71 -10.87 9.30
CA SER A 153 0.59 -11.54 9.37
C SER A 153 1.31 -11.29 10.70
N GLN A 154 1.13 -10.12 11.32
CA GLN A 154 1.63 -9.86 12.67
C GLN A 154 0.99 -10.81 13.69
N SER A 155 -0.32 -11.04 13.62
CA SER A 155 -1.02 -11.97 14.52
C SER A 155 -0.54 -13.41 14.31
N GLU A 156 -0.47 -13.87 13.06
CA GLU A 156 0.01 -15.23 12.71
C GLU A 156 1.46 -15.46 13.17
N ALA A 157 2.33 -14.47 12.99
CA ALA A 157 3.72 -14.56 13.43
C ALA A 157 3.84 -14.60 14.96
N GLU A 158 2.99 -13.85 15.68
CA GLU A 158 2.99 -13.83 17.15
C GLU A 158 2.56 -15.19 17.73
N GLU A 159 1.61 -15.88 17.09
CA GLU A 159 1.20 -17.24 17.46
C GLU A 159 2.34 -18.27 17.30
N GLN A 160 3.25 -18.03 16.34
CA GLN A 160 4.37 -18.92 16.02
C GLN A 160 5.70 -18.45 16.61
N LYS A 161 5.70 -17.38 17.41
CA LYS A 161 6.89 -16.64 17.84
C LYS A 161 7.92 -17.49 18.56
N THR A 162 7.50 -18.42 19.41
CA THR A 162 8.42 -19.29 20.16
C THR A 162 9.17 -20.24 19.23
N THR A 163 8.48 -20.80 18.24
CA THR A 163 9.09 -21.64 17.20
C THR A 163 10.05 -20.84 16.31
N LEU A 164 9.66 -19.62 15.94
CA LEU A 164 10.47 -18.73 15.11
C LEU A 164 11.73 -18.25 15.86
N ALA A 165 11.59 -17.85 17.13
CA ALA A 165 12.69 -17.38 17.96
C ALA A 165 13.77 -18.45 18.19
N ALA A 166 13.36 -19.72 18.36
CA ALA A 166 14.32 -20.82 18.48
C ALA A 166 15.15 -20.98 17.19
N SER A 167 14.50 -20.90 16.02
CA SER A 167 15.17 -21.03 14.72
C SER A 167 16.03 -19.84 14.31
N LEU A 168 15.77 -18.65 14.85
CA LEU A 168 16.47 -17.40 14.48
C LEU A 168 17.52 -16.97 15.51
N SER A 169 17.73 -17.77 16.57
CA SER A 169 18.63 -17.44 17.67
C SER A 169 20.11 -17.36 17.24
N GLU A 170 20.51 -18.12 16.21
CA GLU A 170 21.89 -18.16 15.72
C GLU A 170 22.30 -16.89 14.94
N SER A 171 21.35 -16.17 14.32
CA SER A 171 21.62 -14.98 13.51
C SER A 171 21.36 -13.65 14.19
N MET A 172 20.95 -13.65 15.46
CA MET A 172 20.75 -12.41 16.23
C MET A 172 22.02 -11.54 16.34
N ASN A 173 23.21 -12.16 16.22
CA ASN A 173 24.51 -11.46 16.27
C ASN A 173 25.14 -11.24 14.89
N ALA A 174 24.45 -11.61 13.80
CA ALA A 174 24.92 -11.37 12.44
C ALA A 174 24.70 -9.90 12.03
N ASP A 175 25.34 -9.48 10.94
CA ASP A 175 25.04 -8.20 10.32
C ASP A 175 23.58 -8.14 9.82
N LEU A 176 23.06 -6.93 9.62
CA LEU A 176 21.65 -6.73 9.28
C LEU A 176 21.26 -7.40 7.96
N LEU A 177 22.17 -7.44 6.97
CA LEU A 177 21.89 -8.02 5.66
C LEU A 177 21.72 -9.54 5.74
N VAL A 178 22.60 -10.23 6.48
CA VAL A 178 22.51 -11.67 6.72
C VAL A 178 21.23 -11.99 7.49
N ARG A 179 20.97 -11.27 8.60
CA ARG A 179 19.78 -11.47 9.41
C ARG A 179 18.48 -11.30 8.61
N LEU A 180 18.41 -10.25 7.78
CA LEU A 180 17.24 -10.06 6.91
C LEU A 180 17.12 -11.13 5.84
N THR A 181 18.23 -11.57 5.26
CA THR A 181 18.21 -12.66 4.26
C THR A 181 17.57 -13.93 4.81
N GLU A 182 17.91 -14.30 6.06
CA GLU A 182 17.31 -15.44 6.74
C GLU A 182 15.83 -15.23 7.07
N LEU A 183 15.47 -14.07 7.63
CA LEU A 183 14.09 -13.72 7.94
C LEU A 183 13.18 -13.79 6.70
N LEU A 184 13.65 -13.24 5.57
CA LEU A 184 12.93 -13.25 4.30
C LEU A 184 12.80 -14.66 3.72
N THR A 185 13.87 -15.46 3.79
CA THR A 185 13.83 -16.86 3.37
C THR A 185 12.82 -17.64 4.21
N ARG A 186 12.80 -17.41 5.53
CA ARG A 186 11.85 -18.04 6.43
C ARG A 186 10.42 -17.62 6.12
N PHE A 187 10.17 -16.32 5.94
CA PHE A 187 8.88 -15.79 5.54
C PHE A 187 8.37 -16.50 4.28
N CYS A 188 9.18 -16.57 3.23
CA CYS A 188 8.79 -17.21 1.96
C CYS A 188 8.53 -18.72 2.09
N SER A 189 9.16 -19.40 3.06
CA SER A 189 8.95 -20.84 3.30
C SER A 189 7.66 -21.19 4.03
N ILE A 190 7.04 -20.23 4.71
CA ILE A 190 5.84 -20.46 5.53
C ILE A 190 4.63 -19.65 5.07
N HIS A 191 4.86 -18.48 4.47
CA HIS A 191 3.79 -17.57 4.09
C HIS A 191 3.03 -18.11 2.89
N GLN A 192 1.72 -18.25 3.07
CA GLN A 192 0.81 -18.64 2.02
C GLN A 192 0.13 -17.39 1.46
N PRO A 193 0.49 -16.95 0.24
CA PRO A 193 -0.13 -15.77 -0.33
C PRO A 193 -1.63 -15.99 -0.55
N PRO A 194 -2.45 -14.93 -0.43
CA PRO A 194 -3.88 -15.02 -0.74
C PRO A 194 -4.07 -15.36 -2.23
N ALA A 195 -5.18 -16.02 -2.55
CA ALA A 195 -5.50 -16.42 -3.92
C ALA A 195 -5.74 -15.25 -4.90
N THR A 196 -5.70 -14.00 -4.43
CA THR A 196 -6.19 -12.81 -5.12
C THR A 196 -5.08 -11.95 -5.73
N SER A 197 -5.43 -11.13 -6.72
CA SER A 197 -4.48 -10.46 -7.62
C SER A 197 -3.72 -9.23 -7.08
N MET A 198 -4.01 -8.71 -5.87
CA MET A 198 -3.24 -7.60 -5.27
C MET A 198 -2.02 -8.11 -4.48
N TYR A 199 -1.16 -8.87 -5.15
CA TYR A 199 -0.04 -9.54 -4.50
C TYR A 199 0.96 -8.59 -3.86
N GLU A 200 1.28 -7.48 -4.50
CA GLU A 200 2.42 -6.65 -4.04
C GLU A 200 2.10 -5.87 -2.77
N VAL A 201 0.97 -5.15 -2.73
CA VAL A 201 0.53 -4.38 -1.55
C VAL A 201 0.26 -5.31 -0.36
N HIS A 202 -0.44 -6.42 -0.60
CA HIS A 202 -0.69 -7.40 0.46
C HIS A 202 0.62 -8.01 0.96
N PHE A 203 1.53 -8.39 0.05
CA PHE A 203 2.83 -8.94 0.40
C PHE A 203 3.68 -7.96 1.23
N ILE A 204 3.79 -6.69 0.80
CA ILE A 204 4.54 -5.68 1.55
C ILE A 204 3.98 -5.56 2.97
N GLY A 205 2.65 -5.55 3.10
CA GLY A 205 1.97 -5.54 4.39
C GLY A 205 2.28 -6.77 5.23
N SER A 206 2.10 -7.97 4.68
CA SER A 206 2.38 -9.23 5.37
C SER A 206 3.84 -9.33 5.81
N LEU A 207 4.78 -9.00 4.92
CA LEU A 207 6.20 -9.00 5.22
C LEU A 207 6.52 -8.02 6.37
N HIS A 208 5.97 -6.82 6.31
CA HIS A 208 6.14 -5.83 7.37
C HIS A 208 5.55 -6.32 8.71
N GLY A 209 4.38 -6.95 8.69
CA GLY A 209 3.74 -7.54 9.86
C GLY A 209 4.58 -8.65 10.49
N PHE A 210 5.10 -9.55 9.66
CA PHE A 210 6.00 -10.63 10.07
C PHE A 210 7.29 -10.10 10.71
N LEU A 211 7.97 -9.14 10.06
CA LEU A 211 9.20 -8.55 10.59
C LEU A 211 8.95 -7.85 11.92
N SER A 212 7.82 -7.14 12.05
CA SER A 212 7.46 -6.42 13.29
C SER A 212 7.21 -7.35 14.48
N SER A 213 6.76 -8.59 14.24
CA SER A 213 6.56 -9.58 15.32
C SER A 213 7.84 -10.37 15.62
N THR A 214 8.57 -10.79 14.59
CA THR A 214 9.74 -11.69 14.71
C THR A 214 11.05 -10.98 15.01
N ALA A 215 11.17 -9.70 14.64
CA ALA A 215 12.35 -8.87 14.83
C ALA A 215 11.94 -7.45 15.28
N PRO A 216 11.32 -7.31 16.47
CA PRO A 216 10.74 -6.05 16.93
C PRO A 216 11.77 -4.94 17.22
N ASP A 217 13.06 -5.29 17.24
CA ASP A 217 14.18 -4.37 17.36
C ASP A 217 14.57 -3.68 16.04
N LEU A 218 14.03 -4.14 14.90
CA LEU A 218 14.24 -3.53 13.59
C LEU A 218 13.24 -2.38 13.35
N ASP A 219 13.72 -1.27 12.82
CA ASP A 219 12.86 -0.21 12.28
C ASP A 219 12.52 -0.54 10.82
N VAL A 220 11.26 -0.81 10.54
CA VAL A 220 10.76 -1.18 9.20
C VAL A 220 9.85 -0.06 8.68
N GLN A 221 10.19 0.48 7.52
CA GLN A 221 9.42 1.53 6.86
C GLN A 221 9.02 1.09 5.45
N THR A 222 7.78 1.36 5.04
CA THR A 222 7.27 1.03 3.69
C THR A 222 7.06 2.27 2.82
N GLU A 223 7.17 2.13 1.50
CA GLU A 223 7.11 3.21 0.49
C GLU A 223 8.08 4.40 0.74
N VAL A 224 9.31 4.09 1.15
CA VAL A 224 10.30 5.10 1.55
C VAL A 224 10.75 5.92 0.35
N LYS A 225 10.61 7.24 0.45
CA LYS A 225 11.04 8.18 -0.59
C LYS A 225 12.55 8.39 -0.54
N LEU A 226 13.24 7.97 -1.60
CA LEU A 226 14.66 8.20 -1.83
C LEU A 226 14.79 9.24 -2.95
N ASP A 227 14.89 10.52 -2.59
CA ASP A 227 14.81 11.65 -3.53
C ASP A 227 13.58 11.59 -4.47
N LYS A 228 13.77 11.18 -5.73
CA LYS A 228 12.71 11.07 -6.76
C LYS A 228 12.11 9.67 -6.91
N VAL A 229 12.71 8.67 -6.29
CA VAL A 229 12.27 7.27 -6.37
C VAL A 229 11.74 6.79 -5.02
N ARG A 230 11.10 5.62 -5.01
CA ARG A 230 10.57 5.00 -3.79
C ARG A 230 10.99 3.54 -3.73
N ALA A 231 11.57 3.16 -2.60
CA ALA A 231 11.81 1.77 -2.27
C ALA A 231 10.57 1.18 -1.59
N ASP A 232 10.32 -0.11 -1.83
CA ASP A 232 9.19 -0.80 -1.20
C ASP A 232 9.34 -0.87 0.31
N LEU A 233 10.51 -1.33 0.79
CA LEU A 233 10.86 -1.30 2.21
C LEU A 233 12.28 -0.78 2.45
N LEU A 234 12.44 -0.09 3.58
CA LEU A 234 13.72 0.20 4.21
C LEU A 234 13.71 -0.41 5.61
N VAL A 235 14.71 -1.22 5.92
CA VAL A 235 14.90 -1.78 7.26
C VAL A 235 16.19 -1.25 7.85
N ALA A 236 16.14 -0.82 9.12
CA ALA A 236 17.27 -0.28 9.83
C ALA A 236 17.48 -0.94 11.20
N TYR A 237 18.75 -1.05 11.60
CA TYR A 237 19.17 -1.47 12.93
C TYR A 237 20.43 -0.68 13.33
N GLY A 238 20.30 0.23 14.29
CA GLY A 238 21.36 1.20 14.58
C GLY A 238 21.71 2.04 13.35
N ASP A 239 22.98 1.99 12.93
CA ASP A 239 23.46 2.70 11.74
C ASP A 239 23.36 1.85 10.44
N GLU A 240 23.04 0.56 10.56
CA GLU A 240 22.89 -0.32 9.40
C GLU A 240 21.53 -0.13 8.74
N ARG A 241 21.51 -0.13 7.41
CA ARG A 241 20.32 0.05 6.58
C ARG A 241 20.34 -0.92 5.41
N VAL A 242 19.20 -1.52 5.13
CA VAL A 242 19.00 -2.42 3.99
C VAL A 242 17.72 -2.03 3.25
N ILE A 243 17.84 -1.84 1.94
CA ILE A 243 16.68 -1.64 1.06
C ILE A 243 16.15 -3.00 0.63
N ILE A 244 14.83 -3.19 0.62
CA ILE A 244 14.20 -4.39 0.04
C ILE A 244 13.26 -3.94 -1.07
N GLU A 245 13.44 -4.53 -2.25
CA GLU A 245 12.55 -4.35 -3.39
C GLU A 245 11.87 -5.67 -3.73
N VAL A 246 10.55 -5.64 -3.89
CA VAL A 246 9.73 -6.82 -4.15
C VAL A 246 9.47 -6.96 -5.64
N LYS A 247 9.54 -8.19 -6.15
CA LYS A 247 9.15 -8.53 -7.52
C LYS A 247 8.30 -9.79 -7.52
N LEU A 248 7.23 -9.81 -8.30
CA LEU A 248 6.38 -11.00 -8.43
C LEU A 248 7.08 -12.06 -9.30
N SER A 249 7.21 -13.29 -8.80
CA SER A 249 7.98 -14.37 -9.45
C SER A 249 7.32 -15.00 -10.70
N ARG A 250 6.13 -14.56 -11.10
CA ARG A 250 5.28 -15.19 -12.14
C ARG A 250 5.92 -15.29 -13.52
N ARG A 251 6.91 -14.45 -13.81
CA ARG A 251 7.61 -14.40 -15.09
C ARG A 251 9.07 -14.18 -14.83
N PHE A 252 9.77 -15.23 -14.42
CA PHE A 252 11.21 -15.15 -14.24
C PHE A 252 11.93 -15.07 -15.60
N ALA A 253 11.86 -13.92 -16.26
CA ALA A 253 12.69 -13.62 -17.42
C ALA A 253 14.01 -13.02 -16.96
N ARG A 254 15.11 -13.37 -17.62
CA ARG A 254 16.45 -12.79 -17.35
C ARG A 254 16.44 -11.26 -17.36
N ARG A 255 15.57 -10.64 -18.16
CA ARG A 255 15.40 -9.19 -18.23
C ARG A 255 14.83 -8.61 -16.93
N ASP A 256 13.90 -9.30 -16.29
CA ASP A 256 13.27 -8.84 -15.04
C ASP A 256 14.27 -8.88 -13.89
N TYR A 257 15.12 -9.91 -13.85
CA TYR A 257 16.27 -9.96 -12.94
C TYR A 257 17.20 -8.75 -13.10
N LEU A 258 17.66 -8.48 -14.32
CA LEU A 258 18.60 -7.38 -14.57
C LEU A 258 17.99 -6.01 -14.25
N ASN A 259 16.70 -5.82 -14.58
CA ASN A 259 15.98 -4.59 -14.27
C ASN A 259 15.85 -4.39 -12.75
N ALA A 260 15.50 -5.44 -12.01
CA ALA A 260 15.32 -5.35 -10.56
C ALA A 260 16.63 -5.07 -9.84
N VAL A 261 17.73 -5.74 -10.24
CA VAL A 261 19.07 -5.45 -9.71
C VAL A 261 19.47 -4.01 -10.02
N SER A 262 19.33 -3.57 -11.28
CA SER A 262 19.67 -2.18 -11.68
C SER A 262 18.85 -1.14 -10.92
N GLN A 263 17.58 -1.45 -10.62
CA GLN A 263 16.70 -0.59 -9.83
C GLN A 263 17.23 -0.43 -8.40
N VAL A 264 17.56 -1.54 -7.72
CA VAL A 264 18.13 -1.50 -6.37
C VAL A 264 19.51 -0.84 -6.36
N GLU A 265 20.37 -1.10 -7.33
CA GLU A 265 21.65 -0.39 -7.49
C GLU A 265 21.47 1.13 -7.49
N ASN A 266 20.49 1.62 -8.26
CA ASN A 266 20.17 3.05 -8.30
C ASN A 266 19.66 3.57 -6.93
N TYR A 267 18.89 2.76 -6.20
CA TYR A 267 18.42 3.13 -4.86
C TYR A 267 19.55 3.23 -3.85
N LEU A 268 20.49 2.28 -3.88
CA LEU A 268 21.70 2.29 -3.05
C LEU A 268 22.55 3.53 -3.33
N LEU A 269 22.74 3.87 -4.61
CA LEU A 269 23.45 5.07 -5.04
C LEU A 269 22.80 6.37 -4.55
N ILE A 270 21.49 6.53 -4.79
CA ILE A 270 20.75 7.76 -4.42
C ILE A 270 20.59 7.87 -2.91
N GLY A 271 20.35 6.75 -2.22
CA GLY A 271 20.12 6.71 -0.78
C GLY A 271 21.39 6.73 0.06
N GLY A 272 22.57 6.51 -0.54
CA GLY A 272 23.82 6.32 0.20
C GLY A 272 23.79 5.09 1.11
N ILE A 273 23.05 4.04 0.70
CA ILE A 273 22.85 2.80 1.46
C ILE A 273 23.72 1.71 0.83
N LYS A 274 24.41 0.92 1.65
CA LYS A 274 25.38 -0.08 1.17
C LYS A 274 24.77 -1.42 0.80
N ASN A 275 23.62 -1.76 1.37
CA ASN A 275 23.07 -3.10 1.31
C ASN A 275 21.64 -3.08 0.74
N GLY A 276 21.36 -3.99 -0.18
CA GLY A 276 20.05 -4.15 -0.80
C GLY A 276 19.65 -5.61 -0.96
N ILE A 277 18.35 -5.87 -0.98
CA ILE A 277 17.74 -7.16 -1.27
C ILE A 277 16.73 -6.99 -2.40
N VAL A 278 16.85 -7.82 -3.43
CA VAL A 278 15.78 -8.02 -4.41
C VAL A 278 15.08 -9.32 -4.07
N LEU A 279 13.80 -9.25 -3.73
CA LEU A 279 13.01 -10.42 -3.36
C LEU A 279 12.01 -10.77 -4.46
N PHE A 280 12.28 -11.86 -5.17
CA PHE A 280 11.31 -12.47 -6.07
C PHE A 280 10.36 -13.35 -5.27
N PHE A 281 9.18 -12.84 -5.00
CA PHE A 281 8.23 -13.48 -4.12
C PHE A 281 7.53 -14.69 -4.80
N PRO A 282 7.52 -15.89 -4.18
CA PRO A 282 6.86 -17.07 -4.74
C PRO A 282 5.34 -17.01 -4.64
N ASP A 283 4.65 -17.69 -5.56
CA ASP A 283 3.18 -17.86 -5.52
C ASP A 283 2.72 -18.95 -4.52
N SER A 284 3.65 -19.65 -3.87
CA SER A 284 3.41 -20.67 -2.85
C SER A 284 4.61 -20.77 -1.88
N PRO A 285 4.43 -21.30 -0.66
CA PRO A 285 5.54 -21.54 0.25
C PRO A 285 6.69 -22.28 -0.45
N SER A 286 7.88 -21.70 -0.47
CA SER A 286 9.02 -22.19 -1.25
C SER A 286 10.35 -21.93 -0.55
N GLU A 287 11.32 -22.81 -0.77
CA GLU A 287 12.72 -22.51 -0.48
C GLU A 287 13.24 -21.43 -1.44
N MET A 288 14.23 -20.66 -0.98
CA MET A 288 14.79 -19.54 -1.72
C MET A 288 16.25 -19.80 -2.06
N GLU A 289 16.61 -19.64 -3.33
CA GLU A 289 17.98 -19.51 -3.80
C GLU A 289 18.49 -18.10 -3.49
N ILE A 290 19.72 -18.03 -2.95
CA ILE A 290 20.40 -16.79 -2.59
C ILE A 290 21.52 -16.53 -3.60
N VAL A 291 21.43 -15.43 -4.34
CA VAL A 291 22.47 -14.99 -5.27
C VAL A 291 23.04 -13.67 -4.80
N GLU A 292 24.35 -13.65 -4.56
CA GLU A 292 25.06 -12.43 -4.19
C GLU A 292 25.58 -11.69 -5.42
N SER A 293 25.36 -10.37 -5.47
CA SER A 293 25.89 -9.47 -6.48
C SER A 293 26.60 -8.28 -5.82
N LEU A 294 27.82 -7.99 -6.28
CA LEU A 294 28.58 -6.82 -5.84
C LEU A 294 28.36 -5.66 -6.81
N VAL A 295 27.98 -4.50 -6.26
CA VAL A 295 27.79 -3.29 -7.05
C VAL A 295 29.14 -2.62 -7.27
N LYS A 296 29.62 -2.64 -8.52
CA LYS A 296 30.91 -2.07 -8.87
C LYS A 296 30.91 -0.55 -8.64
N GLY A 297 31.86 -0.08 -7.83
CA GLY A 297 32.14 1.36 -7.66
C GLY A 297 31.69 1.98 -6.33
N ILE A 298 30.89 1.28 -5.52
CA ILE A 298 30.34 1.85 -4.26
C ILE A 298 30.43 0.91 -3.04
N ASP A 299 31.26 -0.14 -3.10
CA ASP A 299 31.44 -1.11 -2.00
C ASP A 299 30.09 -1.55 -1.39
N SER A 300 29.14 -1.84 -2.27
CA SER A 300 27.76 -2.15 -1.92
C SER A 300 27.39 -3.57 -2.36
N LYS A 301 26.53 -4.21 -1.58
CA LYS A 301 26.13 -5.61 -1.75
C LYS A 301 24.63 -5.72 -2.01
N ILE A 302 24.27 -6.51 -3.01
CA ILE A 302 22.89 -6.86 -3.31
C ILE A 302 22.73 -8.37 -3.15
N ILE A 303 21.77 -8.79 -2.33
CA ILE A 303 21.30 -10.17 -2.28
C ILE A 303 20.05 -10.28 -3.14
N VAL A 304 20.00 -11.28 -4.01
CA VAL A 304 18.79 -11.62 -4.77
C VAL A 304 18.25 -12.93 -4.23
N LEU A 305 17.01 -12.90 -3.76
CA LEU A 305 16.26 -14.06 -3.28
C LEU A 305 15.26 -14.48 -4.33
N MET A 306 15.34 -15.74 -4.76
CA MET A 306 14.48 -16.29 -5.82
C MET A 306 13.94 -17.65 -5.41
N PRO A 307 12.70 -18.02 -5.76
CA PRO A 307 12.19 -19.35 -5.44
C PRO A 307 13.01 -20.43 -6.16
N VAL A 308 13.38 -21.49 -5.45
CA VAL A 308 14.02 -22.66 -6.07
C VAL A 308 13.05 -23.23 -7.11
N ARG A 309 13.50 -23.35 -8.35
CA ARG A 309 12.69 -23.97 -9.39
C ARG A 309 12.55 -25.46 -9.08
N SER A 310 11.33 -25.92 -8.87
CA SER A 310 11.03 -27.34 -8.94
C SER A 310 11.26 -27.79 -10.38
N ASP A 311 12.33 -28.54 -10.63
CA ASP A 311 12.48 -29.27 -11.90
C ASP A 311 11.31 -30.27 -11.99
N VAL A 312 10.33 -29.96 -12.84
CA VAL A 312 9.28 -30.87 -13.30
C VAL A 312 9.51 -31.17 -14.76
#